data_AF-A0A6I5RR57-F1
#
_entry.id   AF-A0A6I5RR57-F1
#
_cell.length_a   1.000
_cell.length_b   1.000
_cell.length_c   1.000
_cell.angle_alpha   90.00
_cell.angle_beta   90.00
_cell.angle_gamma   90.00
#
_symmetry.space_group_name_H-M   'P 1'
#
loop_
_entity.id
_entity.type
_entity.pdbx_description
1 polymer ?
#
loop_
_entity_poly.entity_id
_entity_poly.type
_entity_poly.pdbx_seq_one_letter_code
_entity_poly.pdbx_strand_id
1 'polypeptide(L)'
;GYAEQHGVMAGAVLAMLNTKGEVRDATQRIWAQAEYLRALALRPGAEAKVLAQLKALQARFLHAGGWYECRDASGKVSRNDMPSTTPYHLATCLEGLQLQV
;
A
#
# COMPACT_ATOMS: atom_id res chain seq x y z
N GLY A 1 7.45 10.36 8.76
CA GLY A 1 8.35 11.16 7.91
C GLY A 1 7.54 11.92 6.88
N TYR A 2 8.16 12.87 6.17
CA TYR A 2 7.49 13.77 5.22
C TYR A 2 6.64 13.04 4.16
N ALA A 3 7.23 12.05 3.48
CA ALA A 3 6.52 11.28 2.46
C ALA A 3 5.29 10.52 3.02
N GLU A 4 5.36 10.00 4.25
CA GLU A 4 4.21 9.33 4.89
C GLU A 4 3.10 10.34 5.23
N GLN A 5 3.46 11.52 5.74
CA GLN A 5 2.50 12.56 6.14
C GLN A 5 1.69 13.10 4.96
N HIS A 6 2.31 13.20 3.79
CA HIS A 6 1.67 13.75 2.59
C HIS A 6 1.18 12.67 1.62
N GLY A 7 1.81 11.49 1.62
CA GLY A 7 1.60 10.44 0.63
C GLY A 7 0.70 9.31 1.09
N VAL A 8 0.31 9.27 2.36
CA VAL A 8 -0.64 8.28 2.89
C VAL A 8 -1.92 9.00 3.32
N MET A 9 -3.00 8.72 2.60
CA MET A 9 -4.31 9.34 2.86
C MET A 9 -5.37 8.26 3.04
N ALA A 10 -6.09 8.30 4.15
CA ALA A 10 -7.16 7.34 4.48
C ALA A 10 -6.74 5.86 4.30
N GLY A 11 -5.51 5.51 4.72
CA GLY A 11 -4.96 4.16 4.63
C GLY A 11 -4.53 3.72 3.22
N ALA A 12 -4.37 4.67 2.28
CA ALA A 12 -3.84 4.39 0.95
C ALA A 12 -2.61 5.25 0.65
N VAL A 13 -1.57 4.60 0.12
CA VAL A 13 -0.40 5.25 -0.48
C VAL A 13 -0.77 5.81 -1.85
N LEU A 14 -0.54 7.11 -2.05
CA LEU A 14 -0.76 7.83 -3.30
C LEU A 14 0.45 7.66 -4.24
N ALA A 15 0.20 7.62 -5.55
CA ALA A 15 1.23 7.33 -6.53
C ALA A 15 2.32 8.39 -6.65
N MET A 16 1.97 9.68 -6.58
CA MET A 16 2.95 10.74 -6.78
C MET A 16 2.63 12.03 -6.04
N LEU A 17 3.64 12.55 -5.34
CA LEU A 17 3.67 13.88 -4.78
C LEU A 17 4.68 14.75 -5.55
N ASN A 18 4.50 16.07 -5.51
CA ASN A 18 5.57 16.99 -5.85
C ASN A 18 6.52 17.23 -4.65
N THR A 19 7.56 18.04 -4.85
CA THR A 19 8.55 18.36 -3.82
C THR A 19 8.00 19.18 -2.64
N LYS A 20 6.79 19.74 -2.77
CA LYS A 20 6.07 20.45 -1.72
C LYS A 20 5.02 19.57 -1.01
N GLY A 21 4.96 18.28 -1.33
CA GLY A 21 4.01 17.34 -0.72
C GLY A 21 2.60 17.46 -1.27
N GLU A 22 2.39 18.17 -2.38
CA GLU A 22 1.10 18.26 -3.05
C GLU A 22 0.92 17.07 -3.99
N VAL A 23 -0.30 16.54 -4.06
CA VAL A 23 -0.61 15.36 -4.87
C VAL A 23 -0.55 15.72 -6.36
N ARG A 24 0.27 15.00 -7.12
CA ARG A 24 0.31 15.05 -8.59
C ARG A 24 -0.45 13.90 -9.23
N ASP A 25 -0.41 12.73 -8.60
CA ASP A 25 -1.14 11.55 -9.02
C ASP A 25 -1.68 10.83 -7.78
N ALA A 26 -3.01 10.77 -7.70
CA ALA A 26 -3.74 10.16 -6.60
C ALA A 26 -4.11 8.69 -6.87
N THR A 27 -3.66 8.09 -7.98
CA THR A 27 -3.81 6.65 -8.19
C THR A 27 -3.14 5.86 -7.08
N GLN A 28 -3.69 4.68 -6.79
CA GLN A 28 -3.27 3.85 -5.68
C GLN A 28 -2.95 2.47 -6.24
N ARG A 29 -1.67 2.09 -6.17
CA ARG A 29 -1.20 0.81 -6.67
C ARG A 29 -0.89 -0.13 -5.51
N ILE A 30 -1.25 -1.40 -5.68
CA ILE A 30 -1.09 -2.39 -4.62
C ILE A 30 0.38 -2.57 -4.20
N TRP A 31 1.33 -2.52 -5.14
CA TRP A 31 2.75 -2.63 -4.82
C TRP A 31 3.20 -1.56 -3.82
N ALA A 32 2.73 -0.32 -3.98
CA ALA A 32 3.10 0.78 -3.09
C ALA A 32 2.52 0.57 -1.68
N GLN A 33 1.33 -0.03 -1.57
CA GLN A 33 0.75 -0.41 -0.28
C GLN A 33 1.57 -1.49 0.42
N ALA A 34 1.99 -2.53 -0.33
CA ALA A 34 2.80 -3.63 0.17
C ALA A 34 4.18 -3.14 0.64
N GLU A 35 4.83 -2.28 -0.14
CA GLU A 35 6.11 -1.66 0.23
C GLU A 35 5.99 -0.78 1.47
N TYR A 36 4.93 0.02 1.57
CA TYR A 36 4.70 0.83 2.77
C TYR A 36 4.45 -0.04 4.01
N LEU A 37 3.68 -1.12 3.87
CA LEU A 37 3.47 -2.06 4.97
C LEU A 37 4.77 -2.75 5.40
N ARG A 38 5.64 -3.12 4.45
CA ARG A 38 6.99 -3.64 4.73
C ARG A 38 7.88 -2.62 5.44
N ALA A 39 7.76 -1.33 5.11
CA ALA A 39 8.50 -0.25 5.78
C ALA A 39 7.91 0.18 7.14
N LEU A 40 6.63 -0.14 7.40
CA LEU A 40 5.98 0.02 8.72
C LEU A 40 6.32 -1.13 9.66
N ALA A 41 6.35 -2.37 9.15
CA ALA A 41 7.21 -3.39 9.72
C ALA A 41 8.66 -2.86 9.69
N LEU A 42 9.69 -3.44 10.28
CA LEU A 42 11.01 -2.76 10.45
C LEU A 42 11.01 -1.48 11.33
N ARG A 43 9.93 -0.68 11.44
CA ARG A 43 9.87 0.51 12.29
C ARG A 43 9.45 0.14 13.72
N PRO A 44 10.26 0.41 14.75
CA PRO A 44 9.86 0.19 16.14
C PRO A 44 8.62 1.01 16.53
N GLY A 45 7.68 0.42 17.28
CA GLY A 45 6.50 1.12 17.79
C GLY A 45 5.43 1.42 16.73
N ALA A 46 5.49 0.76 15.57
CA ALA A 46 4.56 0.97 14.46
C ALA A 46 3.45 -0.09 14.38
N GLU A 47 3.31 -0.96 15.38
CA GLU A 47 2.45 -2.16 15.37
C GLU A 47 0.98 -1.79 15.09
N ALA A 48 0.49 -0.72 15.72
CA ALA A 48 -0.86 -0.21 15.48
C ALA A 48 -1.07 0.28 14.03
N LYS A 49 -0.05 0.93 13.45
CA LYS A 49 -0.08 1.38 12.04
C LYS A 49 0.01 0.20 11.08
N VAL A 50 0.84 -0.80 11.38
CA VAL A 50 0.93 -2.05 10.62
C VAL A 50 -0.44 -2.71 10.55
N LEU A 51 -1.11 -2.88 11.69
CA LEU A 51 -2.45 -3.49 11.72
C LEU A 51 -3.48 -2.68 10.93
N ALA A 52 -3.49 -1.36 11.07
CA ALA A 52 -4.41 -0.49 10.32
C ALA A 52 -4.16 -0.59 8.81
N GLN A 53 -2.90 -0.56 8.39
CA GLN A 53 -2.53 -0.61 6.97
C GLN A 53 -2.76 -2.00 6.36
N LEU A 54 -2.56 -3.08 7.13
CA LEU A 54 -2.89 -4.45 6.70
C LEU A 54 -4.40 -4.60 6.45
N LYS A 55 -5.24 -4.07 7.35
CA LYS A 55 -6.70 -4.05 7.16
C LYS A 55 -7.10 -3.24 5.92
N ALA A 56 -6.45 -2.10 5.68
CA ALA A 56 -6.70 -1.29 4.50
C ALA A 56 -6.29 -2.01 3.21
N LEU A 57 -5.13 -2.66 3.18
CA LEU A 57 -4.67 -3.50 2.06
C LEU A 57 -5.67 -4.62 1.79
N GLN A 58 -6.09 -5.36 2.81
CA GLN A 58 -7.04 -6.46 2.68
C GLN A 58 -8.39 -5.97 2.13
N ALA A 59 -8.98 -4.94 2.73
CA ALA A 59 -10.30 -4.46 2.35
C ALA A 59 -10.34 -3.79 0.96
N ARG A 60 -9.24 -3.14 0.56
CA ARG A 60 -9.19 -2.36 -0.68
C ARG A 60 -8.55 -3.11 -1.81
N PHE A 61 -7.52 -3.92 -1.61
CA PHE A 61 -6.78 -4.49 -2.73
C PHE A 61 -6.95 -5.98 -2.90
N LEU A 62 -7.44 -6.70 -1.89
CA LEU A 62 -7.59 -8.15 -1.97
C LEU A 62 -9.05 -8.55 -2.17
N HIS A 63 -9.26 -9.64 -2.91
CA HIS A 63 -10.54 -10.32 -3.05
C HIS A 63 -10.31 -11.83 -3.17
N ALA A 64 -11.37 -12.63 -3.15
CA ALA A 64 -11.26 -14.10 -3.16
C ALA A 64 -10.50 -14.67 -4.38
N GLY A 65 -10.46 -13.93 -5.50
CA GLY A 65 -9.80 -14.33 -6.73
C GLY A 65 -8.38 -13.77 -6.92
N GLY A 66 -7.85 -13.04 -5.95
CA GLY A 66 -6.53 -12.40 -6.06
C GLY A 66 -6.55 -10.96 -5.57
N TRP A 67 -6.12 -10.04 -6.44
CA TRP A 67 -5.96 -8.65 -6.09
C TRP A 67 -6.34 -7.68 -7.21
N TYR A 68 -6.63 -6.44 -6.84
CA TYR A 68 -6.72 -5.30 -7.75
C TYR A 68 -5.34 -4.67 -7.92
N GLU A 69 -4.91 -4.42 -9.16
CA GLU A 69 -3.60 -3.81 -9.41
C GLU A 69 -3.59 -2.32 -9.11
N CYS A 70 -4.64 -1.62 -9.52
CA CYS A 70 -4.74 -0.17 -9.43
C CYS A 70 -6.16 0.29 -9.06
N ARG A 71 -6.21 1.32 -8.23
CA ARG A 71 -7.41 2.12 -7.97
C ARG A 71 -7.15 3.57 -8.37
N ASP A 72 -8.19 4.25 -8.83
CA ASP A 72 -8.14 5.68 -9.14
C ASP A 72 -8.17 6.55 -7.87
N ALA A 73 -8.19 7.86 -8.08
CA ALA A 73 -8.24 8.86 -7.00
C ALA A 73 -9.47 8.74 -6.09
N SER A 74 -10.59 8.25 -6.60
CA SER A 74 -11.81 7.99 -5.82
C SER A 74 -11.75 6.64 -5.07
N GLY A 75 -10.69 5.87 -5.29
CA GLY A 75 -10.54 4.53 -4.77
C GLY A 75 -11.32 3.49 -5.58
N LYS A 76 -11.86 3.80 -6.76
CA LYS A 76 -12.51 2.80 -7.62
C LYS A 76 -11.45 1.97 -8.35
N VAL A 77 -11.71 0.68 -8.53
CA VAL A 77 -10.81 -0.20 -9.30
C VAL A 77 -10.71 0.31 -10.74
N SER A 78 -9.49 0.65 -11.16
CA SER A 78 -9.19 1.18 -12.50
C SER A 78 -8.45 0.18 -13.37
N ARG A 79 -7.82 -0.84 -12.76
CA ARG A 79 -7.22 -1.99 -13.45
C ARG A 79 -7.50 -3.29 -12.72
N ASN A 80 -8.05 -4.25 -13.45
CA ASN A 80 -8.40 -5.59 -12.96
C ASN A 80 -7.34 -6.65 -13.28
N ASP A 81 -6.38 -6.33 -14.15
CA ASP A 81 -5.35 -7.30 -14.53
C ASP A 81 -4.40 -7.56 -13.35
N MET A 82 -3.89 -8.78 -13.27
CA MET A 82 -2.97 -9.24 -12.22
C MET A 82 -1.59 -9.44 -12.85
N PRO A 83 -0.81 -8.37 -13.11
CA PRO A 83 0.49 -8.51 -13.73
C PRO A 83 1.45 -9.29 -12.82
N SER A 84 2.33 -10.08 -13.43
CA SER A 84 3.34 -10.89 -12.73
C SER A 84 4.36 -10.07 -11.92
N THR A 85 4.33 -8.75 -12.03
CA THR A 85 5.17 -7.82 -11.25
C THR A 85 4.66 -7.57 -9.83
N THR A 86 3.44 -7.98 -9.49
CA THR A 86 2.86 -7.75 -8.15
C THR A 86 3.07 -8.89 -7.14
N PRO A 87 3.07 -10.18 -7.54
CA PRO A 87 3.29 -11.30 -6.61
C PRO A 87 4.53 -11.16 -5.72
N TYR A 88 5.67 -10.71 -6.24
CA TYR A 88 6.89 -10.60 -5.42
C TYR A 88 6.77 -9.53 -4.33
N HIS A 89 6.09 -8.41 -4.60
CA HIS A 89 5.84 -7.38 -3.59
C HIS A 89 4.95 -7.90 -2.46
N LEU A 90 3.92 -8.69 -2.80
CA LEU A 90 3.06 -9.31 -1.80
C LEU A 90 3.83 -10.36 -0.98
N ALA A 91 4.60 -11.22 -1.65
CA ALA A 91 5.39 -12.26 -0.98
C ALA A 91 6.41 -11.66 0.01
N THR A 92 7.20 -10.69 -0.45
CA THR A 92 8.24 -10.05 0.39
C THR A 92 7.65 -9.14 1.46
N CYS A 93 6.45 -8.59 1.26
CA CYS A 93 5.71 -7.90 2.32
C CYS A 93 5.29 -8.88 3.42
N LEU A 94 4.75 -10.05 3.06
CA LEU A 94 4.33 -11.08 4.03
C LEU A 94 5.53 -11.63 4.82
N GLU A 95 6.65 -11.88 4.14
CA GLU A 95 7.90 -12.28 4.79
C GLU A 95 8.36 -11.23 5.81
N GLY A 96 8.34 -9.95 5.43
CA GLY A 96 8.70 -8.85 6.34
C GLY A 96 7.78 -8.75 7.57
N LEU A 97 6.51 -9.10 7.44
CA LEU A 97 5.56 -9.13 8.57
C LEU A 97 5.85 -10.31 9.52
N GLN A 98 6.23 -11.47 9.00
CA GLN A 98 6.53 -12.66 9.81
C GLN A 98 7.77 -12.47 10.68
N LEU A 99 8.75 -11.68 10.23
CA LEU A 99 9.95 -11.34 11.01
C LEU A 99 9.67 -10.43 12.21
N GLN A 100 8.43 -9.95 12.40
CA GLN A 100 8.04 -9.12 13.52
C GLN A 100 7.27 -9.84 14.64
N VAL A 101 6.93 -11.12 14.46
CA VAL A 101 6.20 -11.95 15.43
C VAL A 101 7.16 -12.83 16.21
#